data_AF-A0A946YNH6-F1
#
_entry.id   AF-A0A946YNH6-F1
#
_cell.length_a   1.000
_cell.length_b   1.000
_cell.length_c   1.000
_cell.angle_alpha   90.00
_cell.angle_beta   90.00
_cell.angle_gamma   90.00
#
_symmetry.space_group_name_H-M   'P 1'
#
loop_
_entity.id
_entity.type
_entity.pdbx_description
1 polymer ?
#
loop_
_entity_poly.entity_id
_entity_poly.type
_entity_poly.pdbx_seq_one_letter_code
_entity_poly.pdbx_strand_id
1 'polypeptide(L)'
;MPRTAIIFLLAPMLWSTSCSVADQSTPFISAEPEAGSVQSRLPRTLRLYFEQLPDVPRSSVTLTGPGGELNLRGLHTMGANDLMMEINDEVVDGQYTVDWQTYVGEDPSQYSGSYSFTVQAE
;
A
#
# COMPACT_ATOMS: atom_id res chain seq x y z
N MET A 1 -0.47 -69.96 -23.27
CA MET A 1 -0.62 -68.87 -22.28
C MET A 1 0.74 -68.19 -22.07
N PRO A 2 0.98 -67.00 -22.64
CA PRO A 2 2.01 -66.10 -22.13
C PRO A 2 1.40 -64.80 -21.57
N ARG A 3 1.96 -64.39 -20.44
CA ARG A 3 1.58 -63.26 -19.58
C ARG A 3 1.97 -61.96 -20.27
N THR A 4 1.01 -61.07 -20.50
CA THR A 4 1.30 -59.71 -21.01
C THR A 4 1.53 -58.79 -19.81
N ALA A 5 2.77 -58.33 -19.64
CA ALA A 5 3.14 -57.37 -18.63
C ALA A 5 2.73 -55.96 -19.09
N ILE A 6 1.90 -55.29 -18.31
CA ILE A 6 1.51 -53.88 -18.50
C ILE A 6 2.57 -53.04 -17.78
N ILE A 7 3.39 -52.33 -18.54
CA ILE A 7 4.37 -51.36 -18.03
C ILE A 7 3.67 -50.02 -17.87
N PHE A 8 3.56 -49.57 -16.63
CA PHE A 8 3.12 -48.23 -16.23
C PHE A 8 4.13 -47.18 -16.70
N LEU A 9 3.71 -46.24 -17.54
CA LEU A 9 4.45 -45.01 -17.83
C LEU A 9 3.85 -43.88 -16.99
N LEU A 10 4.45 -43.63 -15.82
CA LEU A 10 4.18 -42.45 -14.99
C LEU A 10 4.94 -41.25 -15.58
N ALA A 11 4.23 -40.32 -16.21
CA ALA A 11 4.79 -39.05 -16.66
C ALA A 11 4.71 -38.02 -15.51
N PRO A 12 5.82 -37.42 -15.05
CA PRO A 12 5.77 -36.38 -14.04
C PRO A 12 5.32 -35.06 -14.68
N MET A 13 4.13 -34.59 -14.29
CA MET A 13 3.57 -33.31 -14.70
C MET A 13 4.23 -32.21 -13.85
N LEU A 14 5.21 -31.52 -14.43
CA LEU A 14 5.83 -30.33 -13.85
C LEU A 14 4.85 -29.16 -13.97
N TRP A 15 4.18 -28.81 -12.87
CA TRP A 15 3.34 -27.61 -12.79
C TRP A 15 4.22 -26.39 -12.50
N SER A 16 4.47 -25.58 -13.52
CA SER A 16 5.08 -24.27 -13.36
C SER A 16 4.05 -23.31 -12.76
N THR A 17 4.19 -22.99 -11.47
CA THR A 17 3.47 -21.90 -10.81
C THR A 17 4.02 -20.57 -11.34
N SER A 18 3.34 -20.01 -12.35
CA SER A 18 3.60 -18.63 -12.76
C SER A 18 3.00 -17.68 -11.72
N CYS A 19 3.85 -16.98 -11.00
CA CYS A 19 3.44 -15.84 -10.19
C CYS A 19 3.13 -14.69 -11.16
N SER A 20 1.86 -14.54 -11.53
CA SER A 20 1.42 -13.36 -12.29
C SER A 20 1.12 -12.26 -11.29
N VAL A 21 2.02 -11.29 -11.17
CA VAL A 21 1.72 -10.03 -10.50
C VAL A 21 0.81 -9.28 -11.48
N ALA A 22 -0.48 -9.18 -11.17
CA ALA A 22 -1.37 -8.34 -11.95
C ALA A 22 -0.98 -6.88 -11.70
N ASP A 23 -0.44 -6.19 -12.71
CA ASP A 23 -0.33 -4.73 -12.71
C ASP A 23 -1.74 -4.14 -12.75
N GLN A 24 -2.37 -4.02 -11.58
CA GLN A 24 -3.62 -3.29 -11.44
C GLN A 24 -3.29 -1.80 -11.42
N SER A 25 -3.87 -1.05 -12.36
CA SER A 25 -3.81 0.42 -12.35
C SER A 25 -4.32 0.92 -11.00
N THR A 26 -3.52 1.75 -10.34
CA THR A 26 -3.85 2.36 -9.04
C THR A 26 -4.29 3.81 -9.25
N PRO A 27 -5.34 4.30 -8.54
CA PRO A 27 -5.74 5.70 -8.61
C PRO A 27 -4.82 6.62 -7.80
N PHE A 28 -3.80 6.08 -7.13
CA PHE A 28 -2.84 6.86 -6.34
C PHE A 28 -1.90 7.65 -7.25
N ILE A 29 -1.81 8.96 -7.03
CA ILE A 29 -0.97 9.87 -7.83
C ILE A 29 0.34 10.17 -7.10
N SER A 30 0.26 10.64 -5.86
CA SER A 30 1.40 11.14 -5.10
C SER A 30 1.06 11.27 -3.61
N ALA A 31 2.05 11.60 -2.79
CA ALA A 31 1.84 11.89 -1.39
C ALA A 31 2.79 12.97 -0.86
N GLU A 32 2.45 13.50 0.30
CA GLU A 32 3.30 14.34 1.14
C GLU A 32 3.34 13.72 2.55
N PRO A 33 4.50 13.25 3.04
CA PRO A 33 5.78 13.09 2.34
C PRO A 33 5.73 12.25 1.05
N GLU A 34 6.55 12.61 0.06
CA GLU A 34 6.60 11.88 -1.22
C GLU A 34 7.21 10.49 -1.07
N ALA A 35 6.76 9.54 -1.89
CA ALA A 35 7.32 8.19 -1.94
C ALA A 35 8.83 8.23 -2.25
N GLY A 36 9.62 7.55 -1.41
CA GLY A 36 11.07 7.50 -1.49
C GLY A 36 11.80 8.76 -1.02
N SER A 37 11.08 9.78 -0.57
CA SER A 37 11.70 11.05 -0.13
C SER A 37 12.40 10.94 1.22
N VAL A 38 13.36 11.84 1.44
CA VAL A 38 14.02 12.07 2.72
C VAL A 38 13.57 13.41 3.28
N GLN A 39 12.98 13.39 4.47
CA GLN A 39 12.44 14.54 5.16
C GLN A 39 13.47 15.08 6.15
N SER A 40 13.95 16.31 5.90
CA SER A 40 14.90 17.00 6.79
C SER A 40 14.21 17.70 7.97
N ARG A 41 12.90 17.50 8.13
CA ARG A 41 12.06 18.03 9.20
C ARG A 41 11.07 16.95 9.58
N LEU A 42 10.67 16.91 10.86
CA LEU A 42 9.66 15.97 11.34
C LEU A 42 8.29 16.31 10.70
N PRO A 43 7.73 15.46 9.82
CA PRO A 43 6.38 15.65 9.31
C PRO A 43 5.35 15.60 10.43
N ARG A 44 4.27 16.38 10.31
CA ARG A 44 3.13 16.38 11.23
C ARG A 44 1.86 15.82 10.62
N THR A 45 1.87 15.62 9.31
CA THR A 45 0.70 15.19 8.54
C THR A 45 1.13 14.23 7.46
N LEU A 46 0.22 13.35 7.07
CA LEU A 46 0.27 12.64 5.80
C LEU A 46 -0.81 13.21 4.90
N ARG A 47 -0.52 13.32 3.61
CA ARG A 47 -1.49 13.67 2.58
C ARG A 47 -1.27 12.81 1.36
N LEU A 48 -2.29 12.07 0.93
CA LEU A 48 -2.25 11.17 -0.21
C LEU A 48 -3.22 11.69 -1.26
N TYR A 49 -2.76 11.84 -2.50
CA TYR A 49 -3.54 12.36 -3.62
C TYR A 49 -3.94 11.24 -4.59
N PHE A 50 -5.16 11.32 -5.08
CA PHE A 50 -5.77 10.33 -5.95
C PHE A 50 -6.37 10.98 -7.20
N GLU A 51 -6.62 10.18 -8.24
CA GLU A 51 -7.24 10.63 -9.49
C GLU A 51 -8.65 11.19 -9.30
N GLN A 52 -9.39 10.69 -8.30
CA GLN A 52 -10.74 11.12 -7.96
C GLN A 52 -10.92 11.15 -6.44
N LEU A 53 -11.99 11.80 -5.98
CA LEU A 53 -12.26 11.99 -4.56
C LEU A 53 -12.41 10.65 -3.81
N PRO A 54 -11.59 10.41 -2.77
CA PRO A 54 -11.71 9.23 -1.91
C PRO A 54 -12.98 9.22 -1.05
N ASP A 55 -13.59 8.05 -0.86
CA ASP A 55 -14.64 7.83 0.14
C ASP A 55 -14.01 7.72 1.53
N VAL A 56 -14.01 8.82 2.28
CA VAL A 56 -13.36 8.92 3.61
C VAL A 56 -13.86 7.85 4.59
N PRO A 57 -15.18 7.65 4.83
CA PRO A 57 -15.68 6.57 5.69
C PRO A 57 -15.23 5.16 5.32
N ARG A 58 -14.90 4.92 4.04
CA ARG A 58 -14.43 3.62 3.55
C ARG A 58 -12.92 3.55 3.32
N SER A 59 -12.20 4.57 3.75
CA SER A 59 -10.75 4.67 3.62
C SER A 59 -10.04 4.35 4.93
N SER A 60 -8.82 3.84 4.82
CA SER A 60 -7.91 3.64 5.95
C SER A 60 -6.48 3.91 5.53
N VAL A 61 -5.69 4.48 6.44
CA VAL A 61 -4.25 4.67 6.26
C VAL A 61 -3.56 4.32 7.58
N THR A 62 -2.47 3.59 7.49
CA THR A 62 -1.61 3.21 8.61
C THR A 62 -0.20 3.75 8.37
N LEU A 63 0.43 4.27 9.41
CA LEU A 63 1.82 4.73 9.39
C LEU A 63 2.64 3.88 10.33
N THR A 64 3.63 3.15 9.82
CA THR A 64 4.57 2.36 10.62
C THR A 64 5.95 3.00 10.54
N GLY A 65 6.52 3.36 11.68
CA GLY A 65 7.87 3.88 11.81
C GLY A 65 8.84 2.89 12.49
N PRO A 66 10.05 3.35 12.84
CA PRO A 66 11.08 2.51 13.47
C PRO A 66 10.66 1.90 14.80
N GLY A 67 9.77 2.58 15.54
CA GLY A 67 9.24 2.13 16.83
C GLY A 67 7.94 1.31 16.73
N GLY A 68 7.42 1.07 15.53
CA GLY A 68 6.11 0.43 15.31
C GLY A 68 5.08 1.38 14.70
N GLU A 69 3.81 1.00 14.78
CA GLU A 69 2.68 1.78 14.25
C GLU A 69 2.49 3.08 15.05
N LEU A 70 2.27 4.20 14.33
CA LEU A 70 1.97 5.51 14.90
C LEU A 70 0.46 5.78 14.81
N ASN A 71 -0.08 6.42 15.85
CA ASN A 71 -1.46 6.88 15.86
C ASN A 71 -1.65 8.04 14.87
N LEU A 72 -2.59 7.85 13.94
CA LEU A 72 -3.07 8.89 13.03
C LEU A 72 -4.45 9.37 13.47
N ARG A 73 -4.76 10.64 13.27
CA ARG A 73 -6.07 11.21 13.61
C ARG A 73 -6.62 12.12 12.53
N GLY A 74 -7.94 12.26 12.57
CA GLY A 74 -8.67 13.19 11.71
C GLY A 74 -8.50 12.88 10.23
N LEU A 75 -8.73 11.64 9.81
CA LEU A 75 -8.78 11.31 8.38
C LEU A 75 -9.91 12.12 7.71
N HIS A 76 -9.57 12.95 6.73
CA HIS A 76 -10.51 13.77 5.99
C HIS A 76 -9.96 14.07 4.59
N THR A 77 -10.77 14.74 3.76
CA THR A 77 -10.32 15.34 2.51
C THR A 77 -10.32 16.86 2.66
N MET A 78 -9.40 17.55 1.97
CA MET A 78 -9.42 19.00 1.80
C MET A 78 -10.20 19.43 0.54
N GLY A 79 -10.84 18.49 -0.16
CA GLY A 79 -11.54 18.71 -1.42
C GLY A 79 -10.63 18.69 -2.65
N ALA A 80 -9.40 18.19 -2.51
CA ALA A 80 -8.39 18.14 -3.57
C ALA A 80 -8.10 16.70 -4.03
N ASN A 81 -9.14 15.84 -4.04
CA ASN A 81 -9.03 14.40 -4.28
C ASN A 81 -7.98 13.73 -3.40
N ASP A 82 -8.06 13.99 -2.10
CA ASP A 82 -7.03 13.62 -1.14
C ASP A 82 -7.57 12.96 0.12
N LEU A 83 -6.69 12.20 0.77
CA LEU A 83 -6.80 11.82 2.16
C LEU A 83 -5.72 12.55 2.94
N MET A 84 -6.11 13.29 3.97
CA MET A 84 -5.21 14.00 4.87
C MET A 84 -5.46 13.57 6.31
N MET A 85 -4.37 13.43 7.07
CA MET A 85 -4.42 13.08 8.48
C MET A 85 -3.24 13.65 9.24
N GLU A 86 -3.44 13.85 10.54
CA GLU A 86 -2.40 14.29 11.46
C GLU A 86 -1.71 13.08 12.09
N ILE A 87 -0.38 13.17 12.21
CA ILE A 87 0.43 12.22 12.96
C ILE A 87 0.38 12.67 14.43
N ASN A 88 -0.28 11.88 15.27
CA ASN A 88 -0.50 12.23 16.68
C ASN A 88 0.69 11.88 17.58
N ASP A 89 1.49 10.91 17.17
CA ASP A 89 2.65 10.46 17.91
C ASP A 89 3.93 11.22 17.51
N GLU A 90 4.96 11.10 18.34
CA GLU A 90 6.28 11.67 18.05
C GLU A 90 6.93 10.94 16.86
N VAL A 91 7.38 11.73 15.88
CA VAL A 91 8.18 11.23 14.75
C VAL A 91 9.65 11.30 15.14
N VAL A 92 10.38 10.21 14.93
CA VAL A 92 11.82 10.07 15.13
C VAL A 92 12.52 9.82 13.80
N ASP A 93 13.83 9.93 13.78
CA ASP A 93 14.61 9.58 12.60
C ASP A 93 14.47 8.10 12.24
N GLY A 94 14.38 7.84 10.93
CA GLY A 94 14.30 6.50 10.37
C GLY A 94 13.31 6.36 9.22
N GLN A 95 13.12 5.12 8.78
CA GLN A 95 12.22 4.81 7.67
C GLN A 95 10.78 4.62 8.17
N TYR A 96 9.84 5.15 7.40
CA TYR A 96 8.42 5.02 7.61
C TYR A 96 7.77 4.37 6.39
N THR A 97 6.76 3.54 6.64
CA THR A 97 5.90 2.94 5.62
C THR A 97 4.47 3.39 5.84
N VAL A 98 3.82 3.80 4.76
CA VAL A 98 2.43 4.21 4.70
C VAL A 98 1.68 3.18 3.89
N ASP A 99 0.79 2.45 4.55
CA ASP A 99 -0.15 1.54 3.90
C ASP A 99 -1.51 2.23 3.81
N TRP A 100 -2.16 2.14 2.65
CA TRP A 100 -3.44 2.79 2.42
C TRP A 100 -4.42 1.88 1.70
N GLN A 101 -5.70 2.15 1.93
CA GLN A 101 -6.83 1.51 1.25
C GLN A 101 -7.95 2.53 1.07
N THR A 102 -8.57 2.56 -0.10
CA THR A 102 -9.65 3.51 -0.40
C THR A 102 -10.56 3.04 -1.55
N TYR A 103 -11.66 3.77 -1.73
CA TYR A 103 -12.53 3.76 -2.90
C TYR A 103 -12.54 5.18 -3.46
N VAL A 104 -12.55 5.34 -4.79
CA VAL A 104 -12.49 6.66 -5.42
C VAL A 104 -13.69 6.90 -6.34
N GLY A 105 -14.29 8.07 -6.26
CA GLY A 105 -15.44 8.44 -7.11
C GLY A 105 -16.62 7.48 -6.95
N GLU A 106 -17.20 7.07 -8.09
CA GLU A 106 -18.29 6.08 -8.14
C GLU A 106 -17.79 4.64 -8.36
N ASP A 107 -16.47 4.41 -8.38
CA ASP A 107 -15.92 3.07 -8.60
C ASP A 107 -16.23 2.15 -7.40
N PRO A 108 -16.90 1.00 -7.63
CA PRO A 108 -17.17 0.05 -6.55
C PRO A 108 -15.94 -0.74 -6.08
N SER A 109 -14.82 -0.63 -6.78
CA SER A 109 -13.57 -1.34 -6.52
C SER A 109 -12.79 -0.73 -5.36
N GLN A 110 -12.25 -1.61 -4.52
CA GLN A 110 -11.32 -1.22 -3.47
C GLN A 110 -9.90 -1.17 -4.05
N TYR A 111 -9.20 -0.08 -3.76
CA TYR A 111 -7.79 0.08 -4.08
C TYR A 111 -6.98 0.07 -2.79
N SER A 112 -5.77 -0.46 -2.87
CA SER A 112 -4.80 -0.41 -1.79
C SER A 112 -3.39 -0.25 -2.34
N GLY A 113 -2.49 0.20 -1.49
CA GLY A 113 -1.09 0.34 -1.84
C GLY A 113 -0.23 0.67 -0.63
N SER A 114 1.07 0.76 -0.88
CA SER A 114 2.06 1.06 0.14
C SER A 114 3.16 1.93 -0.46
N TYR A 115 3.68 2.88 0.31
CA TYR A 115 4.90 3.62 -0.03
C TYR A 115 5.70 3.91 1.24
N SER A 116 6.98 4.24 1.07
CA SER A 116 7.84 4.58 2.21
C SER A 116 8.46 5.96 2.02
N PHE A 117 8.80 6.62 3.12
CA PHE A 117 9.66 7.81 3.17
C PHE A 117 10.63 7.67 4.33
N THR A 118 11.64 8.53 4.42
CA THR A 118 12.63 8.52 5.50
C THR A 118 12.67 9.87 6.19
N VAL A 119 12.86 9.89 7.51
CA VAL A 119 13.06 11.10 8.31
C VAL A 119 14.52 11.14 8.76
N GLN A 120 15.18 12.28 8.53
CA GLN A 120 16.54 12.59 8.95
C GLN A 120 16.56 14.07 9.38
N ALA A 121 15.99 14.34 10.54
CA ALA A 121 15.92 15.65 11.15
C ALA A 121 17.00 15.73 12.24
N GLU A 122 18.24 16.01 11.81
CA GLU A 122 19.41 16.19 12.70
C GLU A 122 19.16 17.16 13.87
#